data_AF-A0A0K1F1F2-F1
#
_entry.id   AF-A0A0K1F1F2-F1
#
_cell.length_a   1.000
_cell.length_b   1.000
_cell.length_c   1.000
_cell.angle_alpha   90.00
_cell.angle_beta   90.00
_cell.angle_gamma   90.00
#
_symmetry.space_group_name_H-M   'P 1'
#
loop_
_entity.id
_entity.type
_entity.pdbx_description
1 polymer ?
#
loop_
_entity_poly.entity_id
_entity_poly.type
_entity_poly.pdbx_seq_one_letter_code
_entity_poly.pdbx_strand_id
1 'polypeptide(L)'
;MKAQDRQDRGNGVSMGLFGRKSNDGPRAEVKQVTIDTGSQEGAVELVKLQEEGWEIVSQQKRGAFEWKPGQTDFVLKRNHPN
;
A
#
# COMPACT_ATOMS: atom_id res chain seq x y z
N MET A 1 34.61 -10.40 -60.81
CA MET A 1 34.80 -9.10 -60.12
C MET A 1 33.54 -8.78 -59.33
N LYS A 2 33.69 -8.46 -58.03
CA LYS A 2 32.71 -7.85 -57.09
C LYS A 2 31.41 -8.63 -56.80
N ALA A 3 30.93 -8.78 -55.57
CA ALA A 3 31.46 -8.53 -54.24
C ALA A 3 30.61 -9.34 -53.26
N GLN A 4 31.24 -10.14 -52.40
CA GLN A 4 30.66 -10.63 -51.15
C GLN A 4 30.51 -9.44 -50.21
N ASP A 5 29.28 -9.03 -49.91
CA ASP A 5 28.98 -8.24 -48.72
C ASP A 5 27.51 -8.42 -48.34
N ARG A 6 27.26 -9.32 -47.38
CA ARG A 6 26.27 -9.03 -46.35
C ARG A 6 26.65 -9.80 -45.10
N GLN A 7 27.46 -9.12 -44.29
CA GLN A 7 27.87 -9.56 -42.98
C GLN A 7 26.64 -9.82 -42.11
N ASP A 8 26.54 -11.08 -41.71
CA ASP A 8 25.97 -11.52 -40.44
C ASP A 8 26.37 -10.55 -39.32
N ARG A 9 25.37 -9.86 -38.76
CA ARG A 9 25.48 -9.24 -37.45
C ARG A 9 24.48 -9.91 -36.53
N GLY A 10 24.91 -11.02 -35.93
CA GLY A 10 24.46 -11.32 -34.59
C GLY A 10 24.81 -10.16 -33.67
N ASN A 11 23.79 -9.51 -33.10
CA ASN A 11 23.97 -8.75 -31.86
C ASN A 11 22.66 -8.81 -31.08
N GLY A 12 22.63 -9.70 -30.10
CA GLY A 12 21.56 -9.80 -29.13
C GLY A 12 21.36 -8.48 -28.42
N VAL A 13 20.11 -8.09 -28.27
CA VAL A 13 19.64 -7.21 -27.20
C VAL A 13 18.30 -7.74 -26.72
N SER A 14 18.38 -8.57 -25.68
CA SER A 14 17.28 -8.83 -24.76
C SER A 14 16.76 -7.49 -24.23
N MET A 15 15.53 -7.09 -24.57
CA MET A 15 14.87 -5.93 -23.95
C MET A 15 13.39 -5.92 -24.38
N GLY A 16 12.38 -5.90 -23.50
CA GLY A 16 12.39 -5.98 -22.06
C GLY A 16 11.21 -6.84 -21.64
N LEU A 17 11.49 -7.80 -20.76
CA LEU A 17 10.51 -8.26 -19.80
C LEU A 17 10.07 -6.97 -19.08
N PHE A 18 8.92 -6.41 -19.46
CA PHE A 18 8.30 -5.35 -18.67
C PHE A 18 8.22 -5.94 -17.27
N GLY A 19 9.08 -5.41 -16.39
CA GLY A 19 9.12 -5.79 -15.01
C GLY A 19 7.74 -5.52 -14.46
N ARG A 20 6.89 -6.55 -14.48
CA ARG A 20 5.80 -6.66 -13.54
C ARG A 20 6.54 -6.58 -12.21
N LYS A 21 6.48 -5.39 -11.62
CA LYS A 21 6.88 -5.12 -10.25
C LYS A 21 6.02 -6.05 -9.42
N SER A 22 6.47 -7.29 -9.31
CA SER A 22 5.94 -8.28 -8.40
C SER A 22 6.34 -7.69 -7.08
N ASN A 23 5.41 -6.96 -6.48
CA ASN A 23 5.54 -6.45 -5.14
C ASN A 23 5.42 -7.66 -4.22
N ASP A 24 6.40 -8.56 -4.31
CA ASP A 24 6.64 -9.72 -3.46
C ASP A 24 7.25 -9.25 -2.13
N GLY A 25 6.79 -8.09 -1.67
CA GLY A 25 6.90 -7.71 -0.27
C GLY A 25 5.81 -8.42 0.51
N PRO A 26 5.94 -8.51 1.85
CA PRO A 26 4.87 -9.06 2.69
C PRO A 26 3.55 -8.42 2.28
N ARG A 27 2.53 -9.24 2.03
CA ARG A 27 1.21 -8.80 1.57
C ARG A 27 0.64 -7.89 2.65
N ALA A 28 0.88 -6.59 2.50
CA ALA A 28 0.45 -5.60 3.47
C ALA A 28 -1.07 -5.52 3.42
N GLU A 29 -1.71 -5.88 4.52
CA GLU A 29 -3.14 -5.69 4.68
C GLU A 29 -3.40 -4.23 5.01
N VAL A 30 -4.36 -3.63 4.32
CA VAL A 30 -4.80 -2.27 4.58
C VAL A 30 -6.26 -2.33 4.99
N LYS A 31 -6.57 -1.70 6.13
CA LYS A 31 -7.92 -1.62 6.69
C LYS A 31 -8.28 -0.16 6.90
N GLN A 32 -9.48 0.24 6.49
CA GLN A 32 -10.03 1.56 6.81
C GLN A 32 -11.10 1.39 7.87
N VAL A 33 -11.00 2.15 8.96
CA VAL A 33 -11.98 2.13 10.05
C VAL A 33 -12.33 3.56 10.44
N THR A 34 -13.61 3.82 10.71
CA THR A 34 -14.07 5.09 11.27
C THR A 34 -14.30 4.89 12.76
N ILE A 35 -13.54 5.60 13.60
CA ILE A 35 -13.60 5.46 15.05
C ILE A 35 -14.05 6.78 15.67
N ASP A 36 -14.99 6.69 16.60
CA ASP A 36 -15.39 7.83 17.43
C ASP A 36 -14.35 8.07 18.53
N THR A 37 -13.37 8.93 18.24
CA THR A 37 -12.31 9.27 19.21
C THR A 37 -12.80 10.12 20.38
N GLY A 38 -14.04 10.62 20.33
CA GLY A 38 -14.67 11.35 21.42
C GLY A 38 -15.20 10.45 22.54
N SER A 39 -15.39 9.16 22.27
CA SER A 39 -15.92 8.17 23.21
C SER A 39 -14.81 7.23 23.72
N GLN A 40 -14.92 6.82 24.99
CA GLN A 40 -13.97 5.86 25.59
C GLN A 40 -13.90 4.55 24.79
N GLU A 41 -15.03 4.08 24.27
CA GLU A 41 -15.12 2.85 23.46
C GLU A 41 -14.28 2.95 22.18
N GLY A 42 -14.28 4.09 21.49
CA GLY A 42 -13.47 4.29 20.29
C GLY A 42 -11.98 4.37 20.59
N ALA A 43 -11.61 4.98 21.72
CA ALA A 43 -10.21 4.95 22.19
C ALA A 43 -9.74 3.51 22.46
N VAL A 44 -10.57 2.69 23.10
CA VAL A 44 -10.28 1.27 23.36
C VAL A 44 -10.16 0.48 22.05
N GLU A 45 -11.03 0.71 21.07
CA GLU A 45 -10.96 0.04 19.77
C GLU A 45 -9.67 0.38 19.02
N LEU A 46 -9.24 1.65 19.04
CA LEU A 46 -8.00 2.07 18.40
C LEU A 46 -6.76 1.44 19.08
N VAL A 47 -6.78 1.32 20.41
CA VAL A 47 -5.70 0.64 21.16
C VAL A 47 -5.69 -0.84 20.83
N LYS A 48 -6.85 -1.50 20.80
CA LYS A 48 -6.96 -2.91 20.45
C LYS A 48 -6.41 -3.20 19.06
N LEU A 49 -6.71 -2.35 18.07
CA LEU A 49 -6.17 -2.49 16.72
C LEU A 49 -4.64 -2.37 16.72
N GLN A 50 -4.07 -1.46 17.50
CA GLN A 50 -2.61 -1.35 17.66
C GLN A 50 -2.01 -2.58 18.35
N GLU A 51 -2.66 -3.13 19.38
CA GLU A 51 -2.24 -4.37 20.05
C GLU A 51 -2.32 -5.60 19.14
N GLU A 52 -3.31 -5.64 18.23
CA GLU A 52 -3.43 -6.64 17.18
C GLU A 52 -2.33 -6.50 16.09
N GLY A 53 -1.50 -5.46 16.16
CA GLY A 53 -0.40 -5.19 15.24
C GLY A 53 -0.81 -4.38 14.01
N TRP A 54 -1.96 -3.70 14.06
CA TRP A 54 -2.31 -2.72 13.04
C TRP A 54 -1.61 -1.38 13.30
N GLU A 55 -0.83 -0.94 12.33
CA GLU A 55 -0.15 0.35 12.34
C GLU A 55 -1.02 1.42 11.69
N ILE A 56 -1.17 2.56 12.34
CA ILE A 56 -1.91 3.69 11.77
C ILE A 56 -1.03 4.40 10.74
N VAL A 57 -1.39 4.29 9.47
CA VAL A 57 -0.68 4.96 8.34
C VAL A 57 -1.29 6.30 7.96
N SER A 58 -2.58 6.51 8.22
CA SER A 58 -3.23 7.80 7.98
C SER A 58 -4.38 8.02 8.95
N GLN A 59 -4.58 9.28 9.33
CA GLN A 59 -5.69 9.72 10.17
C GLN A 59 -6.33 10.93 9.51
N GLN A 60 -7.64 10.84 9.27
CA GLN A 60 -8.44 11.95 8.77
C GLN A 60 -9.51 12.27 9.81
N LYS A 61 -9.25 13.32 10.58
CA LYS A 61 -10.23 13.84 11.52
C LYS A 61 -11.33 14.57 10.75
N ARG A 62 -12.58 14.18 10.96
CA ARG A 62 -13.71 14.89 10.36
C ARG A 62 -13.90 16.24 11.02
N GLY A 63 -14.07 17.27 10.20
CA GLY A 63 -14.33 18.63 10.64
C GLY A 63 -15.70 18.77 11.32
N ALA A 64 -15.87 19.85 12.09
CA ALA A 64 -17.12 20.13 12.83
C ALA A 64 -18.37 20.30 11.93
N PHE A 65 -18.18 20.50 10.62
CA PHE A 65 -19.24 20.67 9.62
C PHE A 65 -19.42 19.46 8.68
N GLU A 66 -18.71 18.36 8.95
CA GLU A 66 -18.85 17.12 8.19
C GLU A 66 -19.86 16.17 8.85
N TRP A 67 -20.44 15.25 8.07
CA TRP A 67 -21.36 14.23 8.57
C TRP A 67 -20.65 13.35 9.62
N LYS A 68 -21.24 13.27 10.83
CA LYS A 68 -20.69 12.67 12.07
C LYS A 68 -19.47 13.43 12.64
N PRO A 69 -19.68 14.66 13.17
CA PRO A 69 -18.60 15.44 13.76
C PRO A 69 -18.01 14.72 14.99
N GLY A 70 -16.69 14.71 15.12
CA GLY A 70 -15.98 14.04 16.22
C GLY A 70 -15.46 12.63 15.89
N GLN A 71 -15.88 12.06 14.75
CA GLN A 71 -15.32 10.81 14.25
C GLN A 71 -14.03 11.06 13.46
N THR A 72 -13.13 10.09 13.53
CA THR A 72 -11.85 10.10 12.81
C THR A 72 -11.77 8.84 11.96
N ASP A 73 -11.48 9.00 10.68
CA ASP A 73 -11.19 7.89 9.78
C ASP A 73 -9.71 7.52 9.90
N PHE A 74 -9.44 6.26 10.21
CA PHE A 74 -8.11 5.71 10.31
C PHE A 74 -7.87 4.76 9.15
N VAL A 75 -6.73 4.95 8.48
CA VAL A 75 -6.16 3.94 7.60
C VAL A 75 -5.11 3.20 8.41
N LEU A 76 -5.33 1.91 8.54
CA LEU A 76 -4.49 0.97 9.26
C LEU A 76 -3.80 0.05 8.27
N LYS A 77 -2.57 -0.31 8.57
CA LYS A 77 -1.78 -1.25 7.79
C LYS A 77 -1.21 -2.30 8.72
N ARG A 78 -1.32 -3.57 8.34
CA ARG A 78 -0.65 -4.66 9.03
C ARG A 78 0.22 -5.39 8.04
N ASN A 79 1.50 -5.51 8.34
CA ASN A 79 2.36 -6.42 7.61
C ASN A 79 2.21 -7.80 8.26
N HIS A 80 1.71 -8.77 7.50
CA HIS A 80 1.88 -10.16 7.88
C HIS A 80 3.34 -10.55 7.63
N PRO A 81 4.13 -10.89 8.66
CA PRO A 81 5.35 -11.65 8.42
C PRO A 81 4.91 -12.99 7.84
N ASN A 82 5.47 -13.34 6.67
CA ASN A 82 5.29 -14.64 6.05
C ASN A 82 5.91 -15.75 6.91
#